data_AF-A0A970PG68-F1
#
_entry.id   AF-A0A970PG68-F1
#
_cell.length_a   1.000
_cell.length_b   1.000
_cell.length_c   1.000
_cell.angle_alpha   90.00
_cell.angle_beta   90.00
_cell.angle_gamma   90.00
#
_symmetry.space_group_name_H-M   'P 1'
#
loop_
_entity.id
_entity.type
_entity.pdbx_description
1 polymer ?
#
loop_
_entity_poly.entity_id
_entity_poly.type
_entity_poly.pdbx_seq_one_letter_code
_entity_poly.pdbx_strand_id
1 'polypeptide(L)'
;MKYGILQYRKSVRKDSKKWCNLGDPIQSYALYNLYKRMGIDDEQIIHIDYYQLKSYDGEYVILPMSCYNAIHDQYQNQFNTLPVSDKIIPVFTSFHLFTEDFDESILDQLRSYQPIGCRDEQTMINLRKIGIRAFISGCMTATLPRRDKFIKGSKIYVVDAPRSILDYIPSVLKNRIEITTHLPVMERLTDSFFLSDDEISVYNAKAYQQLLMYKEDASLVITSRLHAAVPCIAMGIPVILAGDNFDTRFSWIDKFVPLYTPTNFKDIDWNPSPIEYENEKEQMISVFSNQIKKAYNDNAQFLDISTYWENRNRAEYNKGLSDAISNLPFHNSQISYALWGIRSDTINFYHFIKQKFPNWSMQFFIDQNIYGSYYEDKKIIHSDELEDTDNNLIVFVIPEAAHIFAAKLLAEKGIPYILVNNKTEFEIYR
;
A
#
# COMPACT_ATOMS: atom_id res chain seq x y z
N MET A 1 -16.26 3.95 -5.55
CA MET A 1 -14.80 3.74 -5.67
C MET A 1 -14.18 4.91 -6.43
N LYS A 2 -13.04 5.43 -5.95
CA LYS A 2 -12.31 6.57 -6.54
C LYS A 2 -10.99 6.15 -7.18
N TYR A 3 -10.33 7.12 -7.81
CA TYR A 3 -8.95 7.04 -8.26
C TYR A 3 -8.05 7.85 -7.34
N GLY A 4 -7.00 7.20 -6.81
CA GLY A 4 -6.06 7.83 -5.89
C GLY A 4 -4.89 8.46 -6.61
N ILE A 5 -4.38 9.56 -6.06
CA ILE A 5 -3.07 10.14 -6.38
C ILE A 5 -2.29 10.29 -5.07
N LEU A 6 -1.04 9.84 -5.07
CA LEU A 6 -0.15 10.01 -3.92
C LEU A 6 0.16 11.49 -3.67
N GLN A 7 0.05 11.88 -2.41
CA GLN A 7 0.48 13.17 -1.89
C GLN A 7 1.58 12.95 -0.86
N TYR A 8 2.59 13.82 -0.86
CA TYR A 8 3.80 13.62 -0.07
C TYR A 8 3.91 14.66 1.02
N ARG A 9 3.39 14.33 2.21
CA ARG A 9 3.51 15.17 3.40
C ARG A 9 4.90 15.05 4.02
N LYS A 10 5.90 15.68 3.40
CA LYS A 10 7.31 15.53 3.79
C LYS A 10 7.58 15.98 5.23
N SER A 11 8.48 15.25 5.89
CA SER A 11 9.00 15.65 7.20
C SER A 11 10.10 16.72 7.03
N VAL A 12 9.75 17.99 7.23
CA VAL A 12 10.67 19.13 7.15
C VAL A 12 10.44 20.01 8.37
N ARG A 13 11.44 20.09 9.26
CA ARG A 13 11.35 20.97 10.44
C ARG A 13 11.46 22.43 10.01
N LYS A 14 10.84 23.33 10.79
CA LYS A 14 11.10 24.77 10.68
C LYS A 14 12.61 25.05 10.85
N ASP A 15 13.11 26.00 10.06
CA ASP A 15 14.53 26.36 9.94
C ASP A 15 15.47 25.25 9.42
N SER A 16 14.91 24.12 8.98
CA SER A 16 15.70 23.07 8.36
C SER A 16 16.19 23.49 6.97
N LYS A 17 17.49 23.29 6.70
CA LYS A 17 18.03 23.32 5.33
C LYS A 17 17.65 22.06 4.52
N LYS A 18 16.76 21.20 5.05
CA LYS A 18 16.33 19.98 4.38
C LYS A 18 15.47 20.34 3.17
N TRP A 19 15.97 19.92 2.02
CA TRP A 19 15.40 20.13 0.71
C TRP A 19 14.23 19.17 0.44
N CYS A 20 13.24 19.63 -0.33
CA CYS A 20 12.16 18.77 -0.81
C CYS A 20 12.41 18.34 -2.26
N ASN A 21 12.36 17.04 -2.53
CA ASN A 21 12.62 16.49 -3.87
C ASN A 21 11.40 16.62 -4.79
N LEU A 22 11.44 17.57 -5.73
CA LEU A 22 10.35 17.83 -6.68
C LEU A 22 9.95 16.62 -7.53
N GLY A 23 10.76 15.57 -7.61
CA GLY A 23 10.42 14.34 -8.33
C GLY A 23 9.17 13.63 -7.81
N ASP A 24 8.85 13.75 -6.52
CA ASP A 24 7.65 13.15 -5.94
C ASP A 24 6.36 13.79 -6.49
N PRO A 25 6.14 15.12 -6.38
CA PRO A 25 4.98 15.77 -6.98
C PRO A 25 4.97 15.73 -8.52
N ILE A 26 6.13 15.66 -9.18
CA ILE A 26 6.20 15.49 -10.65
C ILE A 26 5.62 14.11 -11.07
N GLN A 27 5.88 13.04 -10.31
CA GLN A 27 5.25 11.74 -10.56
C GLN A 27 3.73 11.80 -10.37
N SER A 28 3.25 12.47 -9.32
CA SER A 28 1.81 12.68 -9.10
C SER A 28 1.16 13.49 -10.22
N TYR A 29 1.84 14.52 -10.73
CA TYR A 29 1.37 15.31 -11.87
C TYR A 29 1.31 14.49 -13.17
N ALA A 30 2.29 13.60 -13.41
CA ALA A 30 2.27 12.72 -14.57
C ALA A 30 1.08 11.74 -14.51
N LEU A 31 0.79 11.18 -13.33
CA LEU A 31 -0.41 10.35 -13.12
C LEU A 31 -1.70 11.14 -13.34
N TYR A 32 -1.77 12.40 -12.87
CA TYR A 32 -2.91 13.27 -13.13
C TYR A 32 -3.16 13.47 -14.64
N ASN A 33 -2.10 13.69 -15.43
CA ASN A 33 -2.20 13.79 -16.88
C ASN A 33 -2.69 12.48 -17.51
N LEU A 34 -2.23 11.33 -17.00
CA LEU A 34 -2.72 10.02 -17.44
C LEU A 34 -4.23 9.88 -17.18
N TYR A 35 -4.71 10.26 -15.99
CA TYR A 35 -6.13 10.24 -15.66
C TYR A 35 -6.97 11.11 -16.59
N LYS A 36 -6.52 12.33 -16.89
CA LYS A 36 -7.20 13.19 -17.88
C LYS A 36 -7.28 12.53 -19.25
N ARG A 37 -6.20 11.88 -19.69
CA ARG A 37 -6.21 11.10 -20.94
C ARG A 37 -7.15 9.88 -20.88
N MET A 38 -7.34 9.29 -19.70
CA MET A 38 -8.27 8.20 -19.48
C MET A 38 -9.74 8.64 -19.41
N GLY A 39 -10.02 9.95 -19.40
CA GLY A 39 -11.37 10.50 -19.23
C GLY A 39 -11.89 10.41 -17.80
N ILE A 40 -10.99 10.47 -16.81
CA ILE A 40 -11.34 10.49 -15.38
C ILE A 40 -11.48 11.94 -14.94
N ASP A 41 -12.64 12.27 -14.37
CA ASP A 41 -12.98 13.61 -13.91
C ASP A 41 -12.37 13.92 -12.53
N ASP A 42 -12.19 15.21 -12.22
CA ASP A 42 -11.54 15.63 -10.97
C ASP A 42 -12.33 15.19 -9.72
N GLU A 43 -13.66 15.13 -9.80
CA GLU A 43 -14.53 14.66 -8.73
C GLU A 43 -14.34 13.17 -8.41
N GLN A 44 -13.73 12.41 -9.33
CA GLN A 44 -13.41 11.00 -9.14
C GLN A 44 -12.02 10.77 -8.56
N ILE A 45 -11.21 11.83 -8.43
CA ILE A 45 -9.83 11.76 -7.96
C ILE A 45 -9.75 12.19 -6.50
N ILE A 46 -9.02 11.41 -5.69
CA ILE A 46 -8.71 11.76 -4.31
C ILE A 46 -7.20 11.74 -4.08
N HIS A 47 -6.72 12.60 -3.18
CA HIS A 47 -5.34 12.58 -2.73
C HIS A 47 -5.18 11.67 -1.51
N ILE A 48 -4.15 10.84 -1.52
CA ILE A 48 -3.84 9.93 -0.41
C ILE A 48 -2.43 10.22 0.08
N ASP A 49 -2.29 10.47 1.39
CA ASP A 49 -0.98 10.68 1.99
C ASP A 49 -0.15 9.41 1.91
N TYR A 50 0.98 9.50 1.21
CA TYR A 50 1.94 8.42 1.03
C TYR A 50 2.37 7.80 2.36
N TYR A 51 2.45 8.58 3.43
CA TYR A 51 2.90 8.11 4.75
C TYR A 51 1.80 7.45 5.59
N GLN A 52 0.56 7.38 5.09
CA GLN A 52 -0.61 6.85 5.80
C GLN A 52 -1.35 5.75 5.01
N LEU A 53 -0.70 5.12 4.02
CA LEU A 53 -1.38 4.12 3.16
C LEU A 53 -1.88 2.90 3.94
N LYS A 54 -1.13 2.40 4.93
CA LYS A 54 -1.54 1.26 5.77
C LYS A 54 -2.74 1.58 6.66
N SER A 55 -2.85 2.84 7.12
CA SER A 55 -3.91 3.30 8.02
C SER A 55 -5.07 3.99 7.32
N TYR A 56 -5.10 3.97 5.98
CA TYR A 56 -6.17 4.59 5.22
C TYR A 56 -7.50 3.89 5.48
N ASP A 57 -8.54 4.63 5.86
CA ASP A 57 -9.89 4.11 6.14
C ASP A 57 -10.97 4.94 5.43
N GLY A 58 -10.61 5.53 4.29
CA GLY A 58 -11.55 6.27 3.44
C GLY A 58 -12.38 5.34 2.55
N GLU A 59 -12.92 5.90 1.48
CA GLU A 59 -13.62 5.12 0.46
C GLU A 59 -12.67 4.20 -0.32
N TYR A 60 -13.20 3.09 -0.85
CA TYR A 60 -12.39 2.22 -1.70
C TYR A 60 -11.77 2.98 -2.86
N VAL A 61 -10.49 2.75 -3.13
CA VAL A 61 -9.71 3.55 -4.08
C VAL A 61 -8.72 2.70 -4.88
N ILE A 62 -8.72 2.90 -6.21
CA ILE A 62 -7.65 2.40 -7.07
C ILE A 62 -6.45 3.33 -6.95
N LEU A 63 -5.31 2.85 -6.47
CA LEU A 63 -4.12 3.69 -6.25
C LEU A 63 -2.93 3.23 -7.08
N PRO A 64 -2.57 3.94 -8.16
CA PRO A 64 -1.36 3.68 -8.90
C PRO A 64 -0.11 3.98 -8.07
N MET A 65 0.66 2.94 -7.77
CA MET A 65 1.90 3.01 -6.99
C MET A 65 3.07 3.42 -7.90
N SER A 66 3.08 4.68 -8.32
CA SER A 66 4.16 5.33 -9.07
C SER A 66 5.15 6.03 -8.12
N CYS A 67 5.74 5.27 -7.20
CA CYS A 67 6.53 5.83 -6.13
C CYS A 67 7.81 5.05 -5.83
N TYR A 68 8.68 5.76 -5.12
CA TYR A 68 9.81 5.22 -4.41
C TYR A 68 9.35 4.68 -3.07
N ASN A 69 9.69 3.43 -2.72
CA ASN A 69 9.43 2.91 -1.39
C ASN A 69 10.70 2.46 -0.67
N ALA A 70 11.02 3.16 0.43
CA ALA A 70 11.94 2.70 1.45
C ALA A 70 11.11 2.04 2.56
N ILE A 71 11.15 0.71 2.61
CA ILE A 71 10.40 -0.07 3.60
C ILE A 71 10.93 0.17 5.04
N HIS A 72 12.14 0.75 5.20
CA HIS A 72 12.71 1.05 6.52
C HIS A 72 12.62 2.51 6.96
N ASP A 73 12.17 2.64 8.22
CA ASP A 73 12.04 3.83 9.05
C ASP A 73 13.33 4.66 9.08
N GLN A 74 13.30 5.85 8.46
CA GLN A 74 14.42 6.78 8.54
C GLN A 74 14.32 7.75 9.74
N TYR A 75 13.23 7.72 10.52
CA TYR A 75 12.91 8.77 11.50
C TYR A 75 11.99 8.34 12.67
N GLN A 76 12.23 7.18 13.31
CA GLN A 76 11.44 6.67 14.45
C GLN A 76 9.92 6.55 14.18
N ASN A 77 9.50 6.54 12.92
CA ASN A 77 8.12 6.50 12.46
C ASN A 77 7.99 5.40 11.42
N GLN A 78 7.29 4.32 11.77
CA GLN A 78 6.90 3.26 10.86
C GLN A 78 6.42 3.87 9.55
N PHE A 79 7.18 3.72 8.45
CA PHE A 79 6.68 4.05 7.13
C PHE A 79 5.59 3.04 6.80
N ASN A 80 4.38 3.36 7.24
CA ASN A 80 3.14 2.60 7.08
C ASN A 80 2.63 2.74 5.65
N THR A 81 3.50 2.38 4.71
CA THR A 81 3.27 2.53 3.26
C THR A 81 3.01 1.18 2.60
N LEU A 82 3.61 0.12 3.14
CA LEU A 82 3.29 -1.27 2.83
C LEU A 82 3.21 -2.09 4.12
N PRO A 83 2.32 -3.09 4.21
CA PRO A 83 1.20 -3.28 3.27
C PRO A 83 0.23 -2.08 3.33
N VAL A 84 -0.41 -1.76 2.21
CA VAL A 84 -1.49 -0.75 2.16
C VAL A 84 -2.77 -1.29 2.82
N SER A 85 -3.66 -0.40 3.24
CA SER A 85 -5.01 -0.74 3.75
C SER A 85 -5.82 -1.57 2.75
N ASP A 86 -6.74 -2.40 3.26
CA ASP A 86 -7.72 -3.15 2.46
C ASP A 86 -8.70 -2.24 1.68
N LYS A 87 -8.81 -0.97 2.06
CA LYS A 87 -9.57 0.04 1.29
C LYS A 87 -8.80 0.54 0.06
N ILE A 88 -7.51 0.21 -0.08
CA ILE A 88 -6.67 0.57 -1.23
C ILE A 88 -6.47 -0.64 -2.13
N ILE A 89 -6.74 -0.46 -3.42
CA ILE A 89 -6.44 -1.42 -4.49
C ILE A 89 -5.20 -0.89 -5.21
N PRO A 90 -3.98 -1.32 -4.84
CA PRO A 90 -2.76 -0.79 -5.41
C PRO A 90 -2.56 -1.31 -6.84
N VAL A 91 -2.10 -0.42 -7.73
CA VAL A 91 -1.74 -0.74 -9.12
C VAL A 91 -0.29 -0.34 -9.36
N PHE A 92 0.61 -1.31 -9.40
CA PHE A 92 2.04 -1.04 -9.51
C PHE A 92 2.44 -0.70 -10.94
N THR A 93 2.62 0.59 -11.22
CA THR A 93 2.87 1.15 -12.55
C THR A 93 4.30 1.67 -12.74
N SER A 94 4.98 2.12 -11.68
CA SER A 94 6.38 2.61 -11.74
C SER A 94 7.05 2.44 -10.40
N PHE A 95 7.01 1.22 -9.89
CA PHE A 95 7.35 0.91 -8.50
C PHE A 95 8.84 0.62 -8.32
N HIS A 96 9.43 1.15 -7.25
CA HIS A 96 10.83 0.90 -6.91
C HIS A 96 10.97 0.56 -5.44
N LEU A 97 11.81 -0.44 -5.17
CA LEU A 97 12.16 -0.91 -3.84
C LEU A 97 13.68 -0.97 -3.67
N PHE A 98 14.19 -0.40 -2.58
CA PHE A 98 15.58 -0.62 -2.18
C PHE A 98 15.79 -1.86 -1.32
N THR A 99 14.75 -2.30 -0.59
CA THR A 99 14.88 -3.47 0.27
C THR A 99 14.71 -4.75 -0.55
N GLU A 100 15.46 -5.76 -0.15
CA GLU A 100 15.25 -7.15 -0.56
C GLU A 100 14.61 -7.97 0.57
N ASP A 101 14.48 -7.38 1.76
CA ASP A 101 13.83 -7.96 2.93
C ASP A 101 12.35 -7.55 2.96
N PHE A 102 11.47 -8.54 2.87
CA PHE A 102 10.02 -8.38 2.85
C PHE A 102 9.41 -9.23 3.94
N ASP A 103 8.57 -8.63 4.78
CA ASP A 103 7.69 -9.41 5.65
C ASP A 103 6.62 -10.16 4.83
N GLU A 104 6.07 -11.25 5.40
CA GLU A 104 5.05 -12.09 4.73
C GLU A 104 3.83 -11.27 4.28
N SER A 105 3.40 -10.27 5.05
CA SER A 105 2.23 -9.46 4.71
C SER A 105 2.45 -8.58 3.48
N ILE A 106 3.66 -8.04 3.31
CA ILE A 106 4.05 -7.29 2.12
C ILE A 106 4.15 -8.23 0.92
N LEU A 107 4.74 -9.41 1.09
CA LEU A 107 4.83 -10.41 0.03
C LEU A 107 3.45 -10.85 -0.46
N ASP A 108 2.52 -11.11 0.46
CA ASP A 108 1.16 -11.52 0.12
C ASP A 108 0.40 -10.42 -0.62
N GLN A 109 0.59 -9.16 -0.23
CA GLN A 109 0.02 -8.04 -0.96
C GLN A 109 0.61 -7.90 -2.37
N LEU A 110 1.94 -7.97 -2.52
CA LEU A 110 2.58 -7.93 -3.84
C LEU A 110 2.14 -9.10 -4.73
N ARG A 111 1.99 -10.30 -4.17
CA ARG A 111 1.46 -11.48 -4.88
C ARG A 111 0.01 -11.28 -5.33
N SER A 112 -0.82 -10.68 -4.49
CA SER A 112 -2.24 -10.44 -4.77
C SER A 112 -2.48 -9.46 -5.91
N TYR A 113 -1.58 -8.47 -6.07
CA TYR A 113 -1.73 -7.37 -7.03
C TYR A 113 -0.73 -7.41 -8.20
N GLN A 114 -0.14 -8.57 -8.46
CA GLN A 114 0.74 -8.78 -9.61
C GLN A 114 -0.03 -8.71 -10.97
N PRO A 115 0.60 -8.32 -12.09
CA PRO A 115 2.04 -8.09 -12.25
C PRO A 115 2.51 -6.72 -11.74
N ILE A 116 3.71 -6.69 -11.18
CA ILE A 116 4.34 -5.48 -10.64
C ILE A 116 5.11 -4.74 -11.74
N GLY A 117 4.62 -3.57 -12.14
CA GLY A 117 5.34 -2.64 -13.01
C GLY A 117 6.46 -1.93 -12.25
N CYS A 118 7.69 -2.34 -12.51
CA CYS A 118 8.90 -1.88 -11.82
C CYS A 118 9.55 -0.71 -12.56
N ARG A 119 9.95 0.32 -11.82
CA ARG A 119 10.63 1.48 -12.39
C ARG A 119 12.00 1.14 -12.95
N ASP A 120 12.70 0.19 -12.35
CA ASP A 120 14.07 -0.19 -12.69
C ASP A 120 14.26 -1.71 -12.75
N GLU A 121 15.33 -2.10 -13.42
CA GLU A 121 15.68 -3.50 -13.65
C GLU A 121 15.96 -4.24 -12.34
N GLN A 122 16.65 -3.61 -11.39
CA GLN A 122 16.99 -4.25 -10.11
C GLN A 122 15.73 -4.65 -9.34
N THR A 123 14.76 -3.75 -9.21
CA THR A 123 13.48 -4.06 -8.55
C THR A 123 12.77 -5.22 -9.25
N MET A 124 12.72 -5.22 -10.59
CA MET A 124 12.11 -6.31 -11.36
C MET A 124 12.83 -7.65 -11.10
N ILE A 125 14.16 -7.68 -11.17
CA ILE A 125 14.97 -8.88 -10.94
C ILE A 125 14.70 -9.41 -9.53
N ASN A 126 14.70 -8.55 -8.53
CA ASN A 126 14.51 -8.94 -7.14
C ASN A 126 13.13 -9.57 -6.90
N LEU A 127 12.07 -8.97 -7.44
CA LEU A 127 10.72 -9.54 -7.34
C LEU A 127 10.58 -10.86 -8.11
N ARG A 128 11.18 -10.98 -9.29
CA ARG A 128 11.16 -12.22 -10.08
C ARG A 128 11.89 -13.37 -9.38
N LYS A 129 13.02 -13.10 -8.71
CA LYS A 129 13.78 -14.11 -7.95
C LYS A 129 12.93 -14.79 -6.88
N ILE A 130 11.97 -14.08 -6.29
CA ILE A 130 11.05 -14.59 -5.26
C ILE A 130 9.68 -15.04 -5.82
N GLY A 131 9.57 -15.22 -7.14
CA GLY A 131 8.38 -15.77 -7.80
C GLY A 131 7.25 -14.78 -8.06
N ILE A 132 7.46 -13.48 -7.87
CA ILE A 132 6.45 -12.44 -8.15
C ILE A 132 6.55 -12.04 -9.63
N ARG A 133 5.42 -12.05 -10.34
CA ARG A 133 5.39 -11.57 -11.73
C ARG A 133 5.66 -10.08 -11.76
N ALA A 134 6.77 -9.68 -12.36
CA ALA A 134 7.18 -8.29 -12.49
C ALA A 134 7.72 -8.00 -13.90
N PHE A 135 7.71 -6.74 -14.31
CA PHE A 135 8.28 -6.27 -15.58
C PHE A 135 8.81 -4.84 -15.44
N ILE A 136 9.78 -4.44 -16.27
CA ILE A 136 10.22 -3.04 -16.32
C ILE A 136 9.13 -2.21 -17.00
N SER A 137 8.64 -1.21 -16.30
CA SER A 137 7.67 -0.25 -16.79
C SER A 137 8.24 1.17 -16.96
N GLY A 138 9.46 1.42 -16.48
CA GLY A 138 10.05 2.76 -16.47
C GLY A 138 9.33 3.70 -15.49
N CYS A 139 9.47 5.01 -15.69
CA CYS A 139 8.88 6.01 -14.82
C CYS A 139 7.60 6.61 -15.43
N MET A 140 6.55 6.77 -14.63
CA MET A 140 5.31 7.48 -14.98
C MET A 140 5.57 8.85 -15.62
N THR A 141 6.63 9.54 -15.21
CA THR A 141 6.98 10.86 -15.78
C THR A 141 7.41 10.81 -17.25
N ALA A 142 7.77 9.64 -17.77
CA ALA A 142 8.06 9.43 -19.18
C ALA A 142 6.79 9.49 -20.06
N THR A 143 5.60 9.53 -19.46
CA THR A 143 4.33 9.65 -20.20
C THR A 143 3.85 11.09 -20.34
N LEU A 144 4.63 12.07 -19.86
CA LEU A 144 4.26 13.48 -20.01
C LEU A 144 4.18 13.87 -21.50
N PRO A 145 3.24 14.76 -21.85
CA PRO A 145 3.00 15.12 -23.24
C PRO A 145 4.20 15.84 -23.84
N ARG A 146 4.43 15.59 -25.12
CA ARG A 146 5.40 16.36 -25.90
C ARG A 146 4.97 17.83 -25.97
N ARG A 147 5.94 18.75 -26.10
CA ARG A 147 5.62 20.15 -26.43
C ARG A 147 4.95 20.25 -27.80
N ASP A 148 4.00 21.17 -27.91
CA ASP A 148 3.34 21.49 -29.19
C ASP A 148 4.25 22.24 -30.18
N LYS A 149 5.36 22.82 -29.68
CA LYS A 149 6.27 23.66 -30.47
C LYS A 149 7.73 23.29 -30.19
N PHE A 150 8.51 23.23 -31.26
CA PHE A 150 9.97 23.14 -31.17
C PHE A 150 10.57 24.50 -30.83
N ILE A 151 11.47 24.55 -29.85
CA ILE A 151 12.07 25.78 -29.35
C ILE A 151 13.57 25.74 -29.60
N LYS A 152 14.03 26.45 -30.63
CA LYS A 152 15.37 26.33 -31.20
C LYS A 152 16.47 27.08 -30.41
N GLY A 153 16.12 27.96 -29.46
CA GLY A 153 17.07 28.96 -28.95
C GLY A 153 16.82 29.61 -27.59
N SER A 154 16.09 28.99 -26.66
CA SER A 154 15.62 29.68 -25.45
C SER A 154 16.61 29.64 -24.27
N LYS A 155 16.75 28.58 -23.46
CA LYS A 155 17.68 28.55 -22.30
C LYS A 155 18.29 27.16 -22.10
N ILE A 156 19.47 27.06 -21.48
CA ILE A 156 20.09 25.79 -21.10
C ILE A 156 19.99 25.67 -19.59
N TYR A 157 19.22 24.71 -19.09
CA TYR A 157 19.08 24.53 -17.64
C TYR A 157 20.11 23.54 -17.12
N VAL A 158 20.93 23.97 -16.17
CA VAL A 158 21.81 23.10 -15.38
C VAL A 158 21.12 22.82 -14.05
N VAL A 159 20.69 21.58 -13.84
CA VAL A 159 19.80 21.17 -12.74
C VAL A 159 20.49 20.12 -11.89
N ASP A 160 21.02 20.53 -10.73
CA ASP A 160 21.74 19.65 -9.80
C ASP A 160 22.88 18.80 -10.44
N ALA A 161 23.44 19.21 -11.58
CA ALA A 161 24.56 18.53 -12.19
C ALA A 161 25.87 18.78 -11.39
N PRO A 162 26.88 17.89 -11.45
CA PRO A 162 28.15 18.08 -10.77
C PRO A 162 28.82 19.39 -11.15
N ARG A 163 29.36 20.14 -10.20
CA ARG A 163 29.99 21.44 -10.48
C ARG A 163 31.14 21.34 -11.49
N SER A 164 31.86 20.22 -11.49
CA SER A 164 32.96 19.92 -12.41
C SER A 164 32.52 19.89 -13.88
N ILE A 165 31.24 19.68 -14.20
CA ILE A 165 30.77 19.70 -15.58
C ILE A 165 30.86 21.09 -16.22
N LEU A 166 30.80 22.15 -15.42
CA LEU A 166 30.81 23.54 -15.91
C LEU A 166 32.10 23.88 -16.66
N ASP A 167 33.20 23.20 -16.32
CA ASP A 167 34.51 23.38 -16.96
C ASP A 167 34.54 22.77 -18.37
N TYR A 168 33.65 21.82 -18.66
CA TYR A 168 33.53 21.15 -19.96
C TYR A 168 32.52 21.82 -20.90
N ILE A 169 31.64 22.70 -20.38
CA ILE A 169 30.63 23.38 -21.20
C ILE A 169 31.34 24.35 -22.19
N PRO A 170 31.09 24.23 -23.51
CA PRO A 170 31.64 25.14 -24.51
C PRO A 170 31.30 26.61 -24.20
N SER A 171 32.28 27.50 -24.41
CA SER A 171 32.13 28.95 -24.14
C SER A 171 30.92 29.57 -24.83
N VAL A 172 30.60 29.12 -26.05
CA VAL A 172 29.45 29.58 -26.84
C VAL A 172 28.09 29.30 -26.18
N LEU A 173 28.02 28.35 -25.25
CA LEU A 173 26.79 27.98 -24.53
C LEU A 173 26.64 28.70 -23.19
N LYS A 174 27.73 29.23 -22.62
CA LYS A 174 27.75 29.77 -21.24
C LYS A 174 26.76 30.90 -21.00
N ASN A 175 26.55 31.78 -21.98
CA ASN A 175 25.63 32.91 -21.87
C ASN A 175 24.14 32.52 -21.85
N ARG A 176 23.82 31.23 -22.07
CA ARG A 176 22.45 30.70 -22.07
C ARG A 176 22.15 29.85 -20.84
N ILE A 177 23.11 29.69 -19.94
CA ILE A 177 22.99 28.80 -18.79
C ILE A 177 22.13 29.46 -17.72
N GLU A 178 21.11 28.71 -17.28
CA GLU A 178 20.35 28.96 -16.08
C GLU A 178 20.58 27.83 -15.09
N ILE A 179 21.07 28.16 -13.89
CA ILE A 179 21.28 27.17 -12.83
C ILE A 179 20.03 27.11 -11.97
N THR A 180 19.50 25.92 -11.75
CA THR A 180 18.33 25.68 -10.90
C THR A 180 18.45 24.33 -10.19
N THR A 181 17.45 23.97 -9.38
CA THR A 181 17.50 22.77 -8.53
C THR A 181 16.15 22.06 -8.43
N HIS A 182 16.18 20.74 -8.35
CA HIS A 182 15.02 19.92 -7.99
C HIS A 182 14.90 19.69 -6.47
N LEU A 183 15.73 20.38 -5.70
CA LEU A 183 15.78 20.36 -4.24
C LEU A 183 15.52 21.76 -3.67
N PRO A 184 14.38 22.42 -3.93
CA PRO A 184 14.09 23.69 -3.28
C PRO A 184 13.96 23.53 -1.77
N VAL A 185 14.39 24.57 -1.05
CA VAL A 185 14.05 24.76 0.36
C VAL A 185 12.60 25.23 0.44
N MET A 186 11.82 24.61 1.32
CA MET A 186 10.43 24.97 1.56
C MET A 186 10.34 25.92 2.73
N GLU A 187 9.66 27.06 2.53
CA GLU A 187 9.27 27.93 3.64
C GLU A 187 8.23 27.21 4.50
N ARG A 188 8.39 27.32 5.82
CA ARG A 188 7.57 26.63 6.81
C ARG A 188 6.62 27.61 7.47
N LEU A 189 5.32 27.38 7.32
CA LEU A 189 4.24 28.14 7.93
C LEU A 189 3.93 27.64 9.35
N THR A 190 4.30 26.40 9.67
CA THR A 190 4.00 25.76 10.95
C THR A 190 5.24 25.17 11.61
N ASP A 191 5.19 24.99 12.94
CA ASP A 191 6.21 24.28 13.72
C ASP A 191 6.05 22.75 13.64
N SER A 192 5.06 22.26 12.87
CA SER A 192 4.84 20.83 12.66
C SER A 192 6.07 20.16 12.05
N PHE A 193 6.31 18.91 12.42
CA PHE A 193 7.35 18.08 11.82
C PHE A 193 7.07 17.77 10.34
N PHE A 194 5.79 17.80 9.94
CA PHE A 194 5.29 17.45 8.62
C PHE A 194 4.68 18.66 7.90
N LEU A 195 4.69 18.67 6.57
CA LEU A 195 4.00 19.71 5.79
C LEU A 195 2.50 19.79 6.15
N SER A 196 1.96 21.00 6.28
CA SER A 196 0.51 21.28 6.27
C SER A 196 -0.04 21.17 4.85
N ASP A 197 -1.37 21.17 4.71
CA ASP A 197 -2.01 21.07 3.39
C ASP A 197 -1.67 22.25 2.47
N ASP A 198 -1.58 23.46 3.03
CA ASP A 198 -1.14 24.65 2.31
C ASP A 198 0.32 24.53 1.83
N GLU A 199 1.20 24.01 2.68
CA GLU A 199 2.62 23.83 2.34
C GLU A 199 2.82 22.75 1.29
N ILE A 200 2.00 21.69 1.30
CA ILE A 200 2.00 20.70 0.21
C ILE A 200 1.49 21.32 -1.09
N SER A 201 0.49 22.19 -1.04
CA SER A 201 -0.01 22.89 -2.22
C SER A 201 1.08 23.75 -2.86
N VAL A 202 1.85 24.49 -2.05
CA VAL A 202 3.04 25.23 -2.52
C VAL A 202 4.12 24.29 -3.08
N TYR A 203 4.34 23.15 -2.43
CA TYR A 203 5.31 22.14 -2.88
C TYR A 203 4.96 21.58 -4.27
N ASN A 204 3.69 21.21 -4.47
CA ASN A 204 3.17 20.76 -5.76
C ASN A 204 3.28 21.87 -6.82
N ALA A 205 2.94 23.11 -6.46
CA ALA A 205 3.01 24.26 -7.36
C ALA A 205 4.45 24.52 -7.84
N LYS A 206 5.46 24.44 -6.96
CA LYS A 206 6.88 24.57 -7.34
C LYS A 206 7.29 23.50 -8.37
N ALA A 207 6.84 22.26 -8.18
CA ALA A 207 7.12 21.18 -9.11
C ALA A 207 6.52 21.43 -10.50
N TYR A 208 5.27 21.88 -10.53
CA TYR A 208 4.57 22.24 -11.77
C TYR A 208 5.23 23.44 -12.47
N GLN A 209 5.59 24.49 -11.72
CA GLN A 209 6.32 25.64 -12.26
C GLN A 209 7.66 25.24 -12.86
N GLN A 210 8.38 24.31 -12.23
CA GLN A 210 9.65 23.81 -12.77
C GLN A 210 9.46 23.10 -14.12
N LEU A 211 8.43 22.26 -14.24
CA LEU A 211 8.08 21.60 -15.51
C LEU A 211 7.65 22.61 -16.58
N LEU A 212 6.85 23.62 -16.22
CA LEU A 212 6.43 24.68 -17.14
C LEU A 212 7.63 25.47 -17.67
N MET A 213 8.56 25.87 -16.80
CA MET A 213 9.80 26.54 -17.22
C MET A 213 10.58 25.68 -18.23
N TYR A 214 10.70 24.37 -17.98
CA TYR A 214 11.33 23.49 -18.95
C TYR A 214 10.53 23.40 -20.25
N LYS A 215 9.20 23.25 -20.17
CA LYS A 215 8.31 23.14 -21.33
C LYS A 215 8.39 24.37 -22.24
N GLU A 216 8.41 25.56 -21.66
CA GLU A 216 8.32 26.83 -22.37
C GLU A 216 9.68 27.37 -22.82
N ASP A 217 10.76 27.12 -22.06
CA ASP A 217 12.02 27.81 -22.28
C ASP A 217 13.23 26.88 -22.45
N ALA A 218 13.17 25.58 -22.17
CA ALA A 218 14.39 24.77 -22.27
C ALA A 218 14.74 24.45 -23.74
N SER A 219 16.00 24.68 -24.10
CA SER A 219 16.61 24.21 -25.34
C SER A 219 17.51 22.98 -25.12
N LEU A 220 17.99 22.81 -23.88
CA LEU A 220 18.77 21.68 -23.40
C LEU A 220 18.66 21.65 -21.86
N VAL A 221 18.60 20.46 -21.28
CA VAL A 221 18.67 20.25 -19.83
C VAL A 221 19.87 19.38 -19.50
N ILE A 222 20.74 19.87 -18.61
CA ILE A 222 21.91 19.16 -18.10
C ILE A 222 21.63 18.84 -16.64
N THR A 223 21.58 17.56 -16.25
CA THR A 223 21.15 17.20 -14.91
C THR A 223 21.73 15.88 -14.43
N SER A 224 21.79 15.69 -13.10
CA SER A 224 22.02 14.39 -12.46
C SER A 224 20.72 13.70 -11.99
N ARG A 225 19.57 14.37 -12.13
CA ARG A 225 18.30 13.95 -11.52
C ARG A 225 17.43 13.21 -12.53
N LEU A 226 17.04 11.98 -12.19
CA LEU A 226 16.11 11.18 -12.99
C LEU A 226 14.81 11.95 -13.28
N HIS A 227 14.20 12.56 -12.26
CA HIS A 227 12.95 13.31 -12.41
C HIS A 227 13.11 14.75 -12.93
N ALA A 228 14.31 15.17 -13.34
CA ALA A 228 14.49 16.31 -14.23
C ALA A 228 14.69 15.81 -15.67
N ALA A 229 15.52 14.78 -15.86
CA ALA A 229 15.84 14.20 -17.16
C ALA A 229 14.61 13.59 -17.85
N VAL A 230 13.90 12.68 -17.19
CA VAL A 230 12.82 11.90 -17.81
C VAL A 230 11.63 12.75 -18.26
N PRO A 231 11.07 13.69 -17.44
CA PRO A 231 10.06 14.61 -17.93
C PRO A 231 10.52 15.43 -19.15
N CYS A 232 11.79 15.83 -19.16
CA CYS A 232 12.34 16.62 -20.25
C CYS A 232 12.47 15.80 -21.54
N ILE A 233 12.95 14.57 -21.45
CA ILE A 233 12.93 13.61 -22.56
C ILE A 233 11.50 13.44 -23.08
N ALA A 234 10.52 13.25 -22.19
CA ALA A 234 9.11 13.11 -22.56
C ALA A 234 8.53 14.32 -23.29
N MET A 235 8.93 15.52 -22.87
CA MET A 235 8.52 16.77 -23.50
C MET A 235 9.21 17.03 -24.86
N GLY A 236 10.15 16.18 -25.30
CA GLY A 236 10.93 16.36 -26.53
C GLY A 236 12.07 17.37 -26.36
N ILE A 237 12.61 17.48 -25.15
CA ILE A 237 13.73 18.36 -24.79
C ILE A 237 15.02 17.55 -24.85
N PRO A 238 16.08 18.04 -25.51
CA PRO A 238 17.40 17.45 -25.40
C PRO A 238 17.89 17.39 -23.95
N VAL A 239 18.49 16.27 -23.55
CA VAL A 239 19.01 16.07 -22.19
C VAL A 239 20.44 15.55 -22.23
N ILE A 240 21.30 16.12 -21.39
CA ILE A 240 22.59 15.55 -20.99
C ILE A 240 22.45 15.07 -19.54
N LEU A 241 22.52 13.76 -19.35
CA LEU A 241 22.44 13.14 -18.04
C LEU A 241 23.85 12.95 -17.49
N ALA A 242 24.23 13.78 -16.52
CA ALA A 242 25.57 13.83 -15.96
C ALA A 242 25.54 13.88 -14.43
N GLY A 243 26.25 12.98 -13.78
CA GLY A 243 26.28 12.82 -12.34
C GLY A 243 27.64 12.33 -11.85
N ASP A 244 27.94 12.53 -10.57
CA ASP A 244 29.16 11.95 -9.98
C ASP A 244 29.08 10.42 -9.91
N ASN A 245 27.86 9.89 -9.75
CA ASN A 245 27.54 8.47 -9.75
C ASN A 245 26.05 8.26 -10.11
N PHE A 246 25.73 7.12 -10.70
CA PHE A 246 24.35 6.68 -10.94
C PHE A 246 24.10 5.35 -10.22
N ASP A 247 22.92 5.22 -9.61
CA ASP A 247 22.47 3.95 -9.04
C ASP A 247 21.53 3.21 -10.01
N THR A 248 21.08 2.02 -9.59
CA THR A 248 20.25 1.13 -10.41
C THR A 248 18.91 1.71 -10.83
N ARG A 249 18.43 2.83 -10.24
CA ARG A 249 17.18 3.49 -10.66
C ARG A 249 17.24 4.05 -12.08
N PHE A 250 18.46 4.22 -12.60
CA PHE A 250 18.72 4.69 -13.96
C PHE A 250 18.85 3.56 -14.99
N SER A 251 18.81 2.28 -14.59
CA SER A 251 19.09 1.09 -15.43
C SER A 251 18.24 0.92 -16.71
N TRP A 252 17.21 1.74 -16.91
CA TRP A 252 16.38 1.73 -18.12
C TRP A 252 16.57 2.96 -19.00
N ILE A 253 17.09 4.07 -18.45
CA ILE A 253 17.22 5.34 -19.19
C ILE A 253 18.47 5.37 -20.06
N ASP A 254 19.46 4.54 -19.73
CA ASP A 254 20.67 4.33 -20.52
C ASP A 254 20.40 3.74 -21.91
N LYS A 255 19.22 3.16 -22.12
CA LYS A 255 18.67 2.83 -23.45
C LYS A 255 18.45 4.07 -24.34
N PHE A 256 18.24 5.24 -23.74
CA PHE A 256 17.90 6.48 -24.44
C PHE A 256 19.04 7.50 -24.43
N VAL A 257 19.75 7.65 -23.32
CA VAL A 257 20.80 8.67 -23.16
C VAL A 257 22.03 8.09 -22.46
N PRO A 258 23.26 8.48 -22.84
CA PRO A 258 24.45 8.08 -22.11
C PRO A 258 24.45 8.62 -20.67
N LEU A 259 24.98 7.82 -19.74
CA LEU A 259 25.21 8.22 -18.35
C LEU A 259 26.63 8.77 -18.20
N TYR A 260 26.77 10.10 -18.17
CA TYR A 260 28.08 10.73 -18.08
C TYR A 260 28.54 10.90 -16.63
N THR A 261 29.78 10.50 -16.37
CA THR A 261 30.50 10.65 -15.09
C THR A 261 31.78 11.47 -15.30
N PRO A 262 32.46 11.97 -14.25
CA PRO A 262 33.66 12.78 -14.42
C PRO A 262 34.75 12.17 -15.31
N THR A 263 34.80 10.84 -15.42
CA THR A 263 35.72 10.08 -16.29
C THR A 263 35.47 10.26 -17.79
N ASN A 264 34.26 10.63 -18.21
CA ASN A 264 33.87 10.73 -19.63
C ASN A 264 33.16 12.06 -19.98
N PHE A 265 33.24 13.10 -19.12
CA PHE A 265 32.69 14.43 -19.43
C PHE A 265 33.28 15.07 -20.68
N LYS A 266 34.53 14.75 -21.01
CA LYS A 266 35.19 15.18 -22.25
C LYS A 266 34.51 14.65 -23.53
N ASP A 267 33.74 13.56 -23.40
CA ASP A 267 33.11 12.85 -24.51
C ASP A 267 31.63 13.28 -24.69
N ILE A 268 31.17 14.29 -23.92
CA ILE A 268 29.79 14.81 -23.99
C ILE A 268 29.52 15.44 -25.36
N ASP A 269 28.46 14.99 -26.02
CA ASP A 269 27.81 15.73 -27.10
C ASP A 269 27.02 16.92 -26.52
N TRP A 270 27.48 18.13 -26.82
CA TRP A 270 26.88 19.39 -26.35
C TRP A 270 25.72 19.90 -27.22
N ASN A 271 25.39 19.19 -28.29
CA ASN A 271 24.24 19.49 -29.14
C ASN A 271 23.42 18.22 -29.44
N PRO A 272 22.96 17.49 -28.40
CA PRO A 272 22.23 16.26 -28.62
C PRO A 272 20.86 16.56 -29.25
N SER A 273 20.39 15.64 -30.09
CA SER A 273 19.02 15.70 -30.61
C SER A 273 18.02 15.25 -29.54
N PRO A 274 16.76 15.75 -29.57
CA PRO A 274 15.69 15.16 -28.77
C PRO A 274 15.56 13.66 -29.03
N ILE A 275 15.27 12.89 -27.98
CA ILE A 275 14.99 11.46 -28.11
C ILE A 275 13.58 11.26 -28.67
N GLU A 276 13.48 10.57 -29.80
CA GLU A 276 12.20 10.19 -30.41
C GLU A 276 11.75 8.83 -29.89
N TYR A 277 10.71 8.82 -29.04
CA TYR A 277 10.14 7.58 -28.48
C TYR A 277 8.61 7.62 -28.33
N GLU A 278 7.90 8.41 -29.14
CA GLU A 278 6.44 8.58 -29.00
C GLU A 278 5.67 7.25 -29.13
N ASN A 279 6.13 6.32 -29.95
CA ASN A 279 5.49 5.00 -30.08
C ASN A 279 5.62 4.19 -28.78
N GLU A 280 6.82 4.16 -28.19
CA GLU A 280 7.08 3.50 -26.91
C GLU A 280 6.34 4.21 -25.76
N LYS A 281 6.26 5.54 -25.80
CA LYS A 281 5.47 6.34 -24.85
C LYS A 281 4.00 5.95 -24.90
N GLU A 282 3.42 5.81 -26.10
CA GLU A 282 2.04 5.35 -26.28
C GLU A 282 1.82 3.93 -25.75
N GLN A 283 2.80 3.04 -25.92
CA GLN A 283 2.76 1.71 -25.32
C GLN A 283 2.78 1.78 -23.79
N MET A 284 3.65 2.59 -23.18
CA MET A 284 3.70 2.80 -21.73
C MET A 284 2.37 3.31 -21.19
N ILE A 285 1.80 4.31 -21.86
CA ILE A 285 0.49 4.88 -21.50
C ILE A 285 -0.60 3.83 -21.59
N SER A 286 -0.63 3.04 -22.66
CA SER A 286 -1.59 1.94 -22.81
C SER A 286 -1.47 0.92 -21.67
N VAL A 287 -0.24 0.51 -21.32
CA VAL A 287 0.01 -0.41 -20.22
C VAL A 287 -0.52 0.15 -18.90
N PHE A 288 -0.19 1.40 -18.56
CA PHE A 288 -0.65 2.01 -17.30
C PHE A 288 -2.17 2.17 -17.27
N SER A 289 -2.76 2.72 -18.34
CA SER A 289 -4.21 2.88 -18.43
C SER A 289 -4.94 1.53 -18.34
N ASN A 290 -4.43 0.49 -18.99
CA ASN A 290 -5.05 -0.84 -18.96
C ASN A 290 -4.95 -1.50 -17.59
N GLN A 291 -3.82 -1.37 -16.89
CA GLN A 291 -3.70 -1.87 -15.52
C GLN A 291 -4.69 -1.19 -14.58
N ILE A 292 -4.82 0.13 -14.66
CA ILE A 292 -5.73 0.92 -13.83
C ILE A 292 -7.19 0.58 -14.15
N LYS A 293 -7.56 0.54 -15.45
CA LYS A 293 -8.92 0.17 -15.89
C LYS A 293 -9.28 -1.25 -15.49
N LYS A 294 -8.34 -2.19 -15.62
CA LYS A 294 -8.55 -3.57 -15.21
C LYS A 294 -8.80 -3.65 -13.71
N ALA A 295 -7.95 -3.03 -12.89
CA ALA A 295 -8.14 -3.00 -11.44
C ALA A 295 -9.49 -2.37 -11.07
N TYR A 296 -9.90 -1.29 -11.73
CA TYR A 296 -11.22 -0.70 -11.52
C TYR A 296 -12.34 -1.68 -11.88
N ASN A 297 -12.32 -2.25 -13.09
CA ASN A 297 -13.39 -3.13 -13.59
C ASN A 297 -13.51 -4.41 -12.76
N ASP A 298 -12.39 -4.97 -12.35
CA ASP A 298 -12.37 -6.17 -11.52
C ASP A 298 -13.01 -5.88 -10.16
N ASN A 299 -12.85 -4.68 -9.58
CA ASN A 299 -13.20 -4.41 -8.19
C ASN A 299 -14.49 -3.59 -7.97
N ALA A 300 -14.87 -2.72 -8.90
CA ALA A 300 -15.85 -1.68 -8.67
C ALA A 300 -17.21 -2.22 -8.19
N GLN A 301 -17.75 -3.23 -8.87
CA GLN A 301 -19.10 -3.72 -8.59
C GLN A 301 -19.23 -4.38 -7.22
N PHE A 302 -18.27 -5.22 -6.83
CA PHE A 302 -18.34 -5.92 -5.54
C PHE A 302 -18.01 -4.99 -4.37
N LEU A 303 -17.11 -4.02 -4.55
CA LEU A 303 -16.81 -3.05 -3.50
C LEU A 303 -17.94 -2.05 -3.30
N ASP A 304 -18.66 -1.69 -4.36
CA ASP A 304 -19.83 -0.80 -4.27
C ASP A 304 -20.95 -1.46 -3.44
N ILE A 305 -21.33 -2.70 -3.78
CA ILE A 305 -22.32 -3.43 -2.98
C ILE A 305 -21.82 -3.73 -1.56
N SER A 306 -20.54 -4.05 -1.37
CA SER A 306 -19.98 -4.25 -0.03
C SER A 306 -20.06 -2.96 0.80
N THR A 307 -19.71 -1.82 0.22
CA THR A 307 -19.81 -0.51 0.87
C THR A 307 -21.23 -0.21 1.33
N TYR A 308 -22.22 -0.50 0.49
CA TYR A 308 -23.64 -0.33 0.85
C TYR A 308 -24.02 -1.12 2.11
N TRP A 309 -23.62 -2.40 2.21
CA TRP A 309 -23.95 -3.24 3.37
C TRP A 309 -23.05 -2.97 4.59
N GLU A 310 -21.81 -2.57 4.39
CA GLU A 310 -20.86 -2.22 5.44
C GLU A 310 -21.23 -0.91 6.14
N ASN A 311 -21.75 0.07 5.39
CA ASN A 311 -22.14 1.37 5.90
C ASN A 311 -23.48 1.29 6.65
N ARG A 312 -23.41 0.84 7.91
CA ARG A 312 -24.56 0.67 8.78
C ARG A 312 -24.23 0.94 10.24
N ASN A 313 -25.24 1.31 11.00
CA ASN A 313 -25.18 1.23 12.45
C ASN A 313 -25.17 -0.25 12.86
N ARG A 314 -24.03 -0.74 13.33
CA ARG A 314 -23.87 -2.15 13.71
C ARG A 314 -24.63 -2.42 15.02
N ALA A 315 -25.46 -3.45 15.03
CA ALA A 315 -26.04 -3.97 16.25
C ALA A 315 -24.96 -4.69 17.09
N GLU A 316 -25.17 -4.74 18.40
CA GLU A 316 -24.36 -5.56 19.29
C GLU A 316 -24.79 -7.04 19.16
N TYR A 317 -24.14 -7.76 18.24
CA TYR A 317 -24.43 -9.17 18.00
C TYR A 317 -24.15 -10.00 19.28
N ASN A 318 -25.03 -10.96 19.56
CA ASN A 318 -24.96 -11.84 20.74
C ASN A 318 -25.02 -11.11 22.09
N LYS A 319 -25.59 -9.88 22.15
CA LYS A 319 -25.75 -9.14 23.41
C LYS A 319 -26.41 -9.98 24.52
N GLY A 320 -27.57 -10.59 24.25
CA GLY A 320 -28.28 -11.39 25.25
C GLY A 320 -27.47 -12.59 25.77
N LEU A 321 -26.67 -13.21 24.90
CA LEU A 321 -25.75 -14.29 25.28
C LEU A 321 -24.59 -13.74 26.14
N SER A 322 -24.04 -12.58 25.77
CA SER A 322 -23.01 -11.89 26.54
C SER A 322 -23.48 -11.54 27.95
N ASP A 323 -24.69 -10.97 28.06
CA ASP A 323 -25.31 -10.58 29.33
C ASP A 323 -25.54 -11.82 30.20
N ALA A 324 -26.05 -12.90 29.59
CA ALA A 324 -26.33 -14.13 30.30
C ALA A 324 -25.07 -14.84 30.82
N ILE A 325 -23.97 -14.85 30.05
CA ILE A 325 -22.68 -15.39 30.53
C ILE A 325 -22.09 -14.50 31.62
N SER A 326 -22.21 -13.17 31.50
CA SER A 326 -21.74 -12.23 32.53
C SER A 326 -22.47 -12.40 33.86
N ASN A 327 -23.69 -12.94 33.84
CA ASN A 327 -24.45 -13.28 35.04
C ASN A 327 -24.04 -14.64 35.67
N LEU A 328 -23.21 -15.44 35.00
CA LEU A 328 -22.71 -16.69 35.57
C LEU A 328 -21.75 -16.37 36.73
N PRO A 329 -21.82 -17.14 37.84
CA PRO A 329 -21.06 -16.84 39.05
C PRO A 329 -19.53 -16.96 38.87
N PHE A 330 -19.09 -17.66 37.83
CA PHE A 330 -17.68 -17.92 37.51
C PHE A 330 -17.20 -17.20 36.23
N HIS A 331 -17.95 -16.21 35.72
CA HIS A 331 -17.60 -15.58 34.42
C HIS A 331 -16.20 -14.96 34.37
N ASN A 332 -15.70 -14.45 35.49
CA ASN A 332 -14.34 -13.90 35.62
C ASN A 332 -13.28 -14.93 36.04
N SER A 333 -13.67 -16.18 36.28
CA SER A 333 -12.76 -17.26 36.69
C SER A 333 -12.05 -17.88 35.49
N GLN A 334 -10.90 -18.50 35.73
CA GLN A 334 -10.32 -19.44 34.79
C GLN A 334 -11.06 -20.77 34.90
N ILE A 335 -11.71 -21.19 33.82
CA ILE A 335 -12.44 -22.46 33.78
C ILE A 335 -12.01 -23.28 32.58
N SER A 336 -12.10 -24.59 32.72
CA SER A 336 -12.10 -25.52 31.59
C SER A 336 -13.53 -25.83 31.20
N TYR A 337 -13.84 -25.83 29.92
CA TYR A 337 -15.18 -26.19 29.46
C TYR A 337 -15.16 -27.14 28.29
N ALA A 338 -16.25 -27.90 28.15
CA ALA A 338 -16.55 -28.73 26.98
C ALA A 338 -17.95 -28.39 26.46
N LEU A 339 -18.17 -28.64 25.17
CA LEU A 339 -19.44 -28.34 24.50
C LEU A 339 -20.07 -29.64 24.00
N TRP A 340 -21.32 -29.88 24.39
CA TRP A 340 -22.06 -31.07 23.97
C TRP A 340 -22.89 -30.78 22.72
N GLY A 341 -22.78 -31.66 21.73
CA GLY A 341 -23.52 -31.71 20.48
C GLY A 341 -22.99 -30.75 19.42
N ILE A 342 -22.26 -31.27 18.42
CA ILE A 342 -21.65 -30.44 17.39
C ILE A 342 -22.66 -30.03 16.31
N ARG A 343 -23.12 -28.78 16.41
CA ARG A 343 -24.05 -28.14 15.48
C ARG A 343 -23.71 -26.67 15.29
N SER A 344 -24.35 -26.00 14.33
CA SER A 344 -24.13 -24.58 14.03
C SER A 344 -24.18 -23.68 15.27
N ASP A 345 -25.17 -23.88 16.15
CA ASP A 345 -25.32 -23.06 17.36
C ASP A 345 -24.20 -23.29 18.38
N THR A 346 -23.72 -24.53 18.51
CA THR A 346 -22.60 -24.89 19.39
C THR A 346 -21.29 -24.30 18.87
N ILE A 347 -21.09 -24.33 17.55
CA ILE A 347 -19.93 -23.71 16.90
C ILE A 347 -19.97 -22.19 17.06
N ASN A 348 -21.13 -21.55 16.88
CA ASN A 348 -21.30 -20.11 17.13
C ASN A 348 -21.02 -19.75 18.59
N PHE A 349 -21.47 -20.58 19.54
CA PHE A 349 -21.18 -20.40 20.97
C PHE A 349 -19.68 -20.53 21.24
N TYR A 350 -19.01 -21.55 20.69
CA TYR A 350 -17.56 -21.73 20.81
C TYR A 350 -16.78 -20.48 20.34
N HIS A 351 -17.07 -19.98 19.14
CA HIS A 351 -16.42 -18.80 18.59
C HIS A 351 -16.71 -17.54 19.40
N PHE A 352 -17.93 -17.40 19.89
CA PHE A 352 -18.30 -16.29 20.77
C PHE A 352 -17.51 -16.31 22.09
N ILE A 353 -17.43 -17.46 22.77
CA ILE A 353 -16.64 -17.61 24.01
C ILE A 353 -15.16 -17.34 23.73
N LYS A 354 -14.59 -17.95 22.69
CA LYS A 354 -13.18 -17.77 22.30
C LYS A 354 -12.82 -16.30 22.07
N GLN A 355 -13.76 -15.51 21.51
CA GLN A 355 -13.54 -14.08 21.25
C GLN A 355 -13.74 -13.21 22.50
N LYS A 356 -14.76 -13.47 23.32
CA LYS A 356 -15.21 -12.56 24.39
C LYS A 356 -14.72 -12.94 25.78
N PHE A 357 -14.38 -14.21 26.02
CA PHE A 357 -14.01 -14.76 27.32
C PHE A 357 -12.68 -15.52 27.24
N PRO A 358 -11.54 -14.81 27.06
CA PRO A 358 -10.23 -15.43 26.85
C PRO A 358 -9.70 -16.24 28.04
N ASN A 359 -10.29 -16.06 29.23
CA ASN A 359 -9.94 -16.83 30.44
C ASN A 359 -10.56 -18.23 30.47
N TRP A 360 -11.45 -18.56 29.52
CA TRP A 360 -12.13 -19.85 29.45
C TRP A 360 -11.43 -20.75 28.44
N SER A 361 -11.00 -21.93 28.89
CA SER A 361 -10.23 -22.87 28.09
C SER A 361 -11.09 -24.04 27.57
N MET A 362 -11.34 -24.05 26.27
CA MET A 362 -12.10 -25.14 25.61
C MET A 362 -11.24 -26.40 25.50
N GLN A 363 -11.75 -27.51 26.04
CA GLN A 363 -11.06 -28.81 26.03
C GLN A 363 -11.41 -29.63 24.79
N PHE A 364 -12.69 -29.97 24.63
CA PHE A 364 -13.17 -30.85 23.55
C PHE A 364 -14.68 -30.70 23.33
N PHE A 365 -15.15 -31.20 22.20
CA PHE A 365 -16.57 -31.38 21.92
C PHE A 365 -17.00 -32.80 22.32
N ILE A 366 -18.24 -32.94 22.77
CA ILE A 366 -18.86 -34.24 23.07
C ILE A 366 -20.00 -34.44 22.08
N ASP A 367 -20.04 -35.55 21.34
CA ASP A 367 -21.15 -35.86 20.44
C ASP A 367 -21.37 -37.37 20.34
N GLN A 368 -22.63 -37.78 20.14
CA GLN A 368 -23.01 -39.20 20.08
C GLN A 368 -22.80 -39.83 18.70
N ASN A 369 -22.93 -39.02 17.66
CA ASN A 369 -22.92 -39.51 16.28
C ASN A 369 -21.62 -39.14 15.54
N ILE A 370 -20.96 -38.07 15.98
CA ILE A 370 -19.74 -37.55 15.35
C ILE A 370 -18.61 -37.61 16.38
N TYR A 371 -17.69 -38.56 16.28
CA TYR A 371 -16.56 -38.69 17.21
C TYR A 371 -15.34 -39.31 16.52
N GLY A 372 -14.19 -39.33 17.20
CA GLY A 372 -12.93 -39.82 16.63
C GLY A 372 -12.30 -38.88 15.59
N SER A 373 -12.73 -37.62 15.59
CA SER A 373 -12.28 -36.57 14.68
C SER A 373 -12.04 -35.26 15.44
N TYR A 374 -11.74 -34.19 14.71
CA TYR A 374 -11.46 -32.87 15.26
C TYR A 374 -12.35 -31.82 14.58
N TYR A 375 -12.80 -30.84 15.35
CA TYR A 375 -13.30 -29.58 14.83
C TYR A 375 -12.28 -28.49 15.15
N GLU A 376 -11.71 -27.87 14.11
CA GLU A 376 -10.51 -27.03 14.23
C GLU A 376 -9.38 -27.77 14.97
N ASP A 377 -8.89 -27.23 16.08
CA ASP A 377 -7.85 -27.83 16.92
C ASP A 377 -8.40 -28.66 18.08
N LYS A 378 -9.73 -28.86 18.17
CA LYS A 378 -10.40 -29.50 19.31
C LYS A 378 -10.91 -30.90 18.96
N LYS A 379 -10.59 -31.88 19.80
CA LYS A 379 -11.05 -33.27 19.64
C LYS A 379 -12.57 -33.32 19.83
N ILE A 380 -13.22 -34.19 19.07
CA ILE A 380 -14.63 -34.57 19.26
C ILE A 380 -14.64 -35.99 19.81
N ILE A 381 -15.14 -36.15 21.03
CA ILE A 381 -15.18 -37.41 21.76
C ILE A 381 -16.60 -37.96 21.84
N HIS A 382 -16.72 -39.29 21.89
CA HIS A 382 -17.96 -39.91 22.31
C HIS A 382 -18.18 -39.69 23.81
N SER A 383 -19.42 -39.66 24.29
CA SER A 383 -19.67 -39.48 25.73
C SER A 383 -19.14 -40.60 26.62
N ASP A 384 -18.90 -41.77 26.04
CA ASP A 384 -18.30 -42.91 26.76
C ASP A 384 -16.81 -42.68 27.06
N GLU A 385 -16.14 -41.83 26.27
CA GLU A 385 -14.74 -41.42 26.50
C GLU A 385 -14.64 -40.30 27.56
N LEU A 386 -15.77 -39.82 28.09
CA LEU A 386 -15.77 -38.76 29.10
C LEU A 386 -15.33 -39.34 30.45
N GLU A 387 -14.07 -39.10 30.79
CA GLU A 387 -13.47 -39.46 32.08
C GLU A 387 -13.52 -38.27 33.06
N ASP A 388 -13.67 -38.57 34.35
CA ASP A 388 -13.66 -37.60 35.44
C ASP A 388 -12.22 -37.17 35.74
N THR A 389 -11.66 -36.31 34.88
CA THR A 389 -10.22 -36.03 34.90
C THR A 389 -9.82 -34.70 35.52
N ASP A 390 -10.75 -33.82 35.88
CA ASP A 390 -10.42 -32.57 36.59
C ASP A 390 -11.64 -31.90 37.23
N ASN A 391 -11.53 -31.54 38.51
CA ASN A 391 -12.56 -30.86 39.32
C ASN A 391 -13.00 -29.46 38.81
N ASN A 392 -12.55 -29.04 37.63
CA ASN A 392 -12.76 -27.71 37.04
C ASN A 392 -13.38 -27.74 35.62
N LEU A 393 -13.80 -28.89 35.11
CA LEU A 393 -14.49 -29.00 33.82
C LEU A 393 -15.98 -28.68 33.95
N ILE A 394 -16.48 -27.72 33.16
CA ILE A 394 -17.92 -27.42 33.03
C ILE A 394 -18.40 -27.80 31.63
N VAL A 395 -19.44 -28.63 31.54
CA VAL A 395 -20.00 -29.05 30.25
C VAL A 395 -21.21 -28.19 29.90
N PHE A 396 -21.16 -27.45 28.80
CA PHE A 396 -22.34 -26.76 28.27
C PHE A 396 -23.06 -27.67 27.29
N VAL A 397 -24.33 -27.97 27.59
CA VAL A 397 -25.21 -28.72 26.71
C VAL A 397 -26.04 -27.72 25.90
N ILE A 398 -25.67 -27.54 24.64
CA ILE A 398 -26.28 -26.53 23.77
C ILE A 398 -27.55 -27.06 23.07
N PRO A 399 -27.62 -28.31 22.58
CA PRO A 399 -28.83 -28.86 22.00
C PRO A 399 -29.85 -29.30 23.05
N GLU A 400 -31.02 -28.66 23.02
CA GLU A 400 -32.16 -29.03 23.87
C GLU A 400 -32.56 -30.50 23.71
N ALA A 401 -32.46 -31.06 22.50
CA ALA A 401 -32.70 -32.48 22.24
C ALA A 401 -31.74 -33.42 23.00
N ALA A 402 -30.56 -32.93 23.39
CA ALA A 402 -29.58 -33.67 24.17
C ALA A 402 -29.73 -33.44 25.68
N HIS A 403 -30.54 -32.46 26.14
CA HIS A 403 -30.61 -32.07 27.56
C HIS A 403 -30.92 -33.27 28.47
N ILE A 404 -31.95 -34.07 28.14
CA ILE A 404 -32.36 -35.20 28.99
C ILE A 404 -31.25 -36.25 29.10
N PHE A 405 -30.67 -36.64 27.97
CA PHE A 405 -29.64 -37.68 27.92
C PHE A 405 -28.32 -37.20 28.56
N ALA A 406 -27.84 -36.02 28.16
CA ALA A 406 -26.61 -35.44 28.63
C ALA A 406 -26.68 -35.12 30.14
N ALA A 407 -27.77 -34.50 30.61
CA ALA A 407 -27.96 -34.19 32.02
C ALA A 407 -27.90 -35.44 32.89
N LYS A 408 -28.56 -36.53 32.46
CA LYS A 408 -28.52 -37.80 33.18
C LYS A 408 -27.09 -38.34 33.27
N LEU A 409 -26.38 -38.42 32.14
CA LEU A 409 -25.02 -38.95 32.11
C LEU A 409 -24.03 -38.09 32.92
N LEU A 410 -24.09 -36.77 32.76
CA LEU A 410 -23.21 -35.82 33.44
C LEU A 410 -23.45 -35.84 34.95
N ALA A 411 -24.72 -35.93 35.38
CA ALA A 411 -25.07 -36.09 36.79
C ALA A 411 -24.57 -37.42 37.37
N GLU A 412 -24.70 -38.54 36.64
CA GLU A 412 -24.17 -39.85 37.06
C GLU A 412 -22.64 -39.85 37.19
N LYS A 413 -21.95 -39.03 36.38
CA LYS A 413 -20.49 -38.85 36.42
C LYS A 413 -20.02 -37.74 37.38
N GLY A 414 -20.93 -37.00 38.03
CA GLY A 414 -20.56 -35.90 38.93
C GLY A 414 -19.89 -34.71 38.25
N ILE A 415 -20.10 -34.52 36.94
CA ILE A 415 -19.46 -33.45 36.16
C ILE A 415 -20.39 -32.23 36.16
N PRO A 416 -19.94 -31.03 36.60
CA PRO A 416 -20.74 -29.82 36.51
C PRO A 416 -21.16 -29.52 35.09
N TYR A 417 -22.43 -29.16 34.90
CA TYR A 417 -22.97 -28.89 33.56
C TYR A 417 -23.98 -27.76 33.55
N ILE A 418 -24.16 -27.20 32.35
CA ILE A 418 -25.10 -26.11 32.11
C ILE A 418 -25.95 -26.47 30.92
N LEU A 419 -27.26 -26.49 31.12
CA LEU A 419 -28.21 -26.60 30.02
C LEU A 419 -28.47 -25.20 29.45
N VAL A 420 -28.32 -25.06 28.14
CA VAL A 420 -28.47 -23.76 27.45
C VAL A 420 -29.79 -23.74 26.70
N ASN A 421 -30.81 -23.13 27.30
CA ASN A 421 -32.13 -22.96 26.71
C ASN A 421 -32.19 -21.67 25.90
N ASN A 422 -32.87 -21.69 24.75
CA ASN A 422 -33.10 -20.48 23.93
C ASN A 422 -31.82 -19.66 23.61
N LYS A 423 -30.65 -20.31 23.64
CA LYS A 423 -29.30 -19.72 23.46
C LYS A 423 -28.85 -18.71 24.53
N THR A 424 -29.69 -18.28 25.46
CA THR A 424 -29.36 -17.23 26.45
C THR A 424 -29.78 -17.55 27.86
N GLU A 425 -30.50 -18.64 28.10
CA GLU A 425 -30.93 -19.05 29.43
C GLU A 425 -30.05 -20.20 29.90
N PHE A 426 -29.37 -20.03 31.03
CA PHE A 426 -28.43 -21.00 31.58
C PHE A 426 -28.98 -21.63 32.85
N GLU A 427 -29.26 -22.93 32.80
CA GLU A 427 -29.60 -23.72 33.99
C GLU A 427 -28.33 -24.41 34.51
N ILE A 428 -27.87 -24.00 35.68
CA ILE A 428 -26.60 -24.47 36.25
C ILE A 428 -26.84 -25.68 37.16
N TYR A 429 -26.11 -26.75 36.88
CA TYR A 429 -26.07 -27.96 37.69
C TYR A 429 -24.63 -28.19 38.17
N ARG A 430 -24.47 -28.39 39.48
CA ARG A 430 -23.17 -28.60 40.13
C ARG A 430 -23.01 -30.02 40.57
#